data_AF-A0A538PPV7-F1
#
_entry.id   AF-A0A538PPV7-F1
#
_cell.length_a   1.000
_cell.length_b   1.000
_cell.length_c   1.000
_cell.angle_alpha   90.00
_cell.angle_beta   90.00
_cell.angle_gamma   90.00
#
_symmetry.space_group_name_H-M   'P 1'
#
loop_
_entity.id
_entity.type
_entity.pdbx_description
1 polymer ?
#
loop_
_entity_poly.entity_id
_entity_poly.type
_entity_poly.pdbx_seq_one_letter_code
_entity_poly.pdbx_strand_id
1 'polypeptide(L)'
;MVPTLLWLALSGLAGCGDNEPPAPDRIALAPSILRVAAGASLEVAASYVGADHTLTAATDVTWSIGDAVIAMVTPGAAGHATIRGIDAGTTTVTVAGQGIADAFTVTVTGP
;
A
#
# COMPACT_ATOMS: atom_id res chain seq x y z
N MET A 1 17.82 56.57 16.38
CA MET A 1 17.48 56.60 17.81
C MET A 1 16.67 55.34 18.07
N VAL A 2 17.29 54.34 18.69
CA VAL A 2 16.68 53.04 19.02
C VAL A 2 16.27 53.08 20.50
N PRO A 3 15.08 52.55 20.84
CA PRO A 3 14.93 51.82 22.10
C PRO A 3 14.30 50.44 21.83
N THR A 4 15.02 49.35 22.10
CA THR A 4 15.04 48.57 23.36
C THR A 4 13.90 47.54 23.45
N LEU A 5 14.33 46.27 23.53
CA LEU A 5 13.60 45.01 23.56
C LEU A 5 12.48 44.92 24.62
N LEU A 6 11.41 44.20 24.27
CA LEU A 6 10.73 43.29 25.20
C LEU A 6 10.33 42.01 24.45
N TRP A 7 10.89 40.88 24.87
CA TRP A 7 10.51 39.54 24.43
C TRP A 7 9.06 39.23 24.82
N LEU A 8 8.23 38.88 23.85
CA LEU A 8 7.10 37.98 24.05
C LEU A 8 7.25 36.83 23.07
N ALA A 9 7.88 35.77 23.57
CA ALA A 9 7.60 34.43 23.11
C ALA A 9 6.09 34.20 23.29
N LEU A 10 5.34 34.26 22.20
CA LEU A 10 4.03 33.63 22.14
C LEU A 10 4.20 32.38 21.29
N SER A 11 4.61 31.32 21.98
CA SER A 11 4.39 29.95 21.60
C SER A 11 2.95 29.80 21.13
N GLY A 12 2.73 29.87 19.81
CA GLY A 12 1.56 29.25 19.21
C GLY A 12 1.75 27.77 19.43
N LEU A 13 1.06 27.24 20.45
CA LEU A 13 1.01 25.83 20.79
C LEU A 13 1.07 25.00 19.51
N ALA A 14 2.14 24.21 19.38
CA ALA A 14 2.04 22.91 18.76
C ALA A 14 0.89 22.19 19.47
N GLY A 15 -0.32 22.33 18.94
CA GLY A 15 -1.37 21.37 19.14
C GLY A 15 -1.00 20.10 18.38
N CYS A 16 0.18 19.53 18.66
CA CYS A 16 0.45 18.13 18.43
C CYS A 16 -0.32 17.40 19.52
N GLY A 17 -1.65 17.38 19.39
CA GLY A 17 -2.36 16.21 19.84
C GLY A 17 -1.86 15.11 18.93
N ASP A 18 -0.83 14.40 19.36
CA ASP A 18 -0.26 13.21 18.70
C ASP A 18 -1.33 12.10 18.73
N ASN A 19 -2.40 12.34 17.98
CA ASN A 19 -3.49 11.42 17.73
C ASN A 19 -3.58 11.16 16.24
N GLU A 20 -2.44 11.32 15.54
CA GLU A 20 -2.25 10.68 14.25
C GLU A 20 -2.31 9.18 14.51
N PRO A 21 -3.24 8.45 13.86
CA PRO A 21 -3.26 7.01 13.97
C PRO A 21 -1.87 6.47 13.67
N PRO A 22 -1.39 5.45 14.42
CA PRO A 22 -0.08 4.89 14.17
C PRO A 22 0.03 4.49 12.70
N ALA A 23 1.07 4.98 12.03
CA ALA A 23 1.35 4.60 10.66
C ALA A 23 1.46 3.06 10.56
N PRO A 24 1.00 2.46 9.45
CA PRO A 24 1.09 1.03 9.28
C PRO A 24 2.55 0.58 9.16
N ASP A 25 2.85 -0.61 9.68
CA ASP A 25 4.19 -1.22 9.65
C ASP A 25 4.47 -1.85 8.27
N ARG A 26 3.45 -2.48 7.67
CA ARG A 26 3.51 -3.13 6.36
C ARG A 26 2.13 -3.30 5.73
N ILE A 27 2.10 -3.75 4.49
CA ILE A 27 0.91 -4.15 3.74
C ILE A 27 0.87 -5.68 3.67
N ALA A 28 -0.32 -6.25 3.83
CA ALA A 28 -0.59 -7.67 3.64
C ALA A 28 -1.64 -7.86 2.54
N LEU A 29 -1.50 -8.93 1.76
CA LEU A 29 -2.45 -9.32 0.74
C LEU A 29 -3.23 -10.58 1.13
N ALA A 30 -4.51 -10.61 0.74
CA ALA A 30 -5.36 -11.78 0.80
C ALA A 30 -5.87 -12.14 -0.61
N PRO A 31 -5.56 -13.34 -1.14
CA PRO A 31 -4.65 -14.34 -0.57
C PRO A 31 -3.19 -13.85 -0.53
N SER A 32 -2.39 -14.41 0.37
CA SER A 32 -0.95 -14.10 0.48
C SER A 32 -0.10 -14.77 -0.61
N ILE A 33 -0.62 -15.87 -1.20
CA ILE A 33 0.00 -16.56 -2.32
C ILE A 33 -0.70 -16.11 -3.60
N LEU A 34 0.01 -15.33 -4.41
CA LEU A 34 -0.50 -14.79 -5.67
C LEU A 34 -0.17 -15.75 -6.81
N ARG A 35 -1.05 -16.73 -7.05
CA ARG A 35 -0.92 -17.68 -8.14
C ARG A 35 -2.16 -17.66 -9.03
N VAL A 36 -1.94 -17.52 -10.33
CA VAL A 36 -3.01 -17.44 -11.33
C VAL A 36 -2.59 -18.21 -12.58
N ALA A 37 -3.53 -18.83 -13.29
CA ALA A 37 -3.23 -19.43 -14.59
C ALA A 37 -3.22 -18.36 -15.69
N ALA A 38 -2.45 -18.56 -16.77
CA ALA A 38 -2.51 -17.72 -17.95
C ALA A 38 -3.95 -17.64 -18.48
N GLY A 39 -4.45 -16.43 -18.72
CA GLY A 39 -5.84 -16.17 -19.12
C GLY A 39 -6.86 -16.10 -17.98
N ALA A 40 -6.53 -16.58 -16.78
CA ALA A 40 -7.38 -16.49 -15.59
C ALA A 40 -7.15 -15.19 -14.81
N SER A 41 -8.04 -14.91 -13.85
CA SER A 41 -7.96 -13.76 -12.95
C SER A 41 -8.04 -14.20 -11.49
N LEU A 42 -7.34 -13.46 -10.63
CA LEU A 42 -7.31 -13.63 -9.18
C LEU A 42 -7.70 -12.30 -8.53
N GLU A 43 -8.71 -12.32 -7.67
CA GLU A 43 -9.02 -11.16 -6.82
C GLU A 43 -8.11 -11.16 -5.60
N VAL A 44 -7.61 -9.96 -5.28
CA VAL A 44 -6.75 -9.72 -4.13
C VAL A 44 -7.26 -8.52 -3.35
N ALA A 45 -7.10 -8.56 -2.03
CA ALA A 45 -7.39 -7.44 -1.15
C ALA A 45 -6.15 -7.05 -0.37
N ALA A 46 -5.87 -5.74 -0.29
CA ALA A 46 -4.80 -5.19 0.51
C ALA A 46 -5.30 -4.73 1.88
N SER A 47 -4.52 -5.02 2.91
CA SER A 47 -4.74 -4.56 4.28
C SER A 47 -3.45 -3.98 4.83
N TYR A 48 -3.57 -2.90 5.60
CA TYR A 48 -2.50 -2.40 6.42
C TYR A 48 -2.37 -3.23 7.69
N VAL A 49 -1.13 -3.53 8.07
CA VAL A 49 -0.79 -4.20 9.32
C VAL A 49 -0.26 -3.14 10.28
N GLY A 50 -0.98 -2.90 11.38
CA GLY A 50 -0.53 -2.03 12.46
C GLY A 50 0.61 -2.66 13.28
N ALA A 51 1.30 -1.85 14.08
CA ALA A 51 2.35 -2.32 14.98
C ALA A 51 1.83 -3.35 16.03
N ASP A 52 0.53 -3.32 16.33
CA ASP A 52 -0.18 -4.27 17.18
C ASP A 52 -0.69 -5.51 16.42
N HIS A 53 -0.28 -5.68 15.17
CA HIS A 53 -0.71 -6.73 14.24
C HIS A 53 -2.20 -6.67 13.86
N THR A 54 -2.88 -5.56 14.09
CA THR A 54 -4.25 -5.35 13.59
C THR A 54 -4.24 -5.20 12.06
N LEU A 55 -5.27 -5.75 11.42
CA LEU A 55 -5.49 -5.62 9.98
C LEU A 55 -6.60 -4.60 9.71
N THR A 56 -6.31 -3.60 8.90
CA THR A 56 -7.29 -2.62 8.43
C THR A 56 -7.29 -2.57 6.91
N ALA A 57 -8.45 -2.38 6.28
CA ALA A 57 -8.55 -2.35 4.82
C ALA A 57 -7.74 -1.17 4.26
N ALA A 58 -6.87 -1.45 3.29
CA ALA A 58 -5.98 -0.46 2.70
C ALA A 58 -6.66 0.21 1.50
N THR A 59 -7.62 1.10 1.75
CA THR A 59 -8.54 1.62 0.73
C THR A 59 -7.93 2.68 -0.19
N ASP A 60 -6.79 3.24 0.19
CA ASP A 60 -6.07 4.33 -0.46
C ASP A 60 -4.76 3.88 -1.14
N VAL A 61 -4.59 2.57 -1.34
CA VAL A 61 -3.39 2.03 -1.98
C VAL A 61 -3.38 2.23 -3.49
N THR A 62 -2.17 2.33 -4.01
CA THR A 62 -1.86 2.29 -5.43
C THR A 62 -1.21 0.96 -5.77
N TRP A 63 -1.59 0.39 -6.93
CA TRP A 63 -1.06 -0.88 -7.42
C TRP A 63 -0.24 -0.64 -8.68
N SER A 64 0.87 -1.35 -8.80
CA SER A 64 1.70 -1.36 -10.02
C SER A 64 2.24 -2.76 -10.25
N ILE A 65 2.49 -3.11 -11.51
CA ILE A 65 3.09 -4.39 -11.91
C ILE A 65 4.44 -4.15 -12.58
N GLY A 66 5.44 -4.94 -12.22
CA GLY A 66 6.79 -4.83 -12.77
C GLY A 66 6.88 -5.26 -14.24
N ASP A 67 6.17 -6.32 -14.61
CA ASP A 67 6.12 -6.84 -15.98
C ASP A 67 4.68 -7.13 -16.41
N ALA A 68 4.17 -6.27 -17.31
CA ALA A 68 2.83 -6.34 -17.88
C ALA A 68 2.69 -7.40 -18.99
N VAL A 69 3.78 -8.02 -19.44
CA VAL A 69 3.75 -9.15 -20.38
C VAL A 69 3.38 -10.45 -19.65
N ILE A 70 3.75 -10.57 -18.36
CA ILE A 70 3.48 -11.75 -17.53
C ILE A 70 2.11 -11.65 -16.85
N ALA A 71 1.80 -10.53 -16.21
CA ALA A 71 0.50 -10.32 -15.56
C ALA A 71 0.07 -8.85 -15.62
N MET A 72 -1.22 -8.59 -15.46
CA MET A 72 -1.76 -7.24 -15.37
C MET A 72 -2.55 -7.08 -14.08
N VAL A 73 -2.34 -5.96 -13.38
CA VAL A 73 -3.10 -5.59 -12.19
C VAL A 73 -4.11 -4.50 -12.55
N THR A 74 -5.36 -4.68 -12.15
CA THR A 74 -6.43 -3.70 -12.27
C THR A 74 -6.90 -3.32 -10.87
N PRO A 75 -6.63 -2.08 -10.39
CA PRO A 75 -7.16 -1.61 -9.12
C PRO A 75 -8.70 -1.65 -9.10
N GLY A 76 -9.25 -2.15 -8.01
CA GLY A 76 -10.68 -2.12 -7.69
C GLY A 76 -11.01 -1.10 -6.60
N ALA A 77 -12.20 -1.21 -6.01
CA ALA A 77 -12.61 -0.36 -4.90
C ALA A 77 -12.07 -0.89 -3.56
N ALA A 78 -11.98 -0.01 -2.56
CA ALA A 78 -11.72 -0.38 -1.15
C ALA A 78 -10.46 -1.26 -0.94
N GLY A 79 -9.39 -1.00 -1.69
CA GLY A 79 -8.14 -1.75 -1.55
C GLY A 79 -8.14 -3.12 -2.21
N HIS A 80 -9.17 -3.45 -2.99
CA HIS A 80 -9.18 -4.64 -3.84
C HIS A 80 -8.46 -4.37 -5.16
N ALA A 81 -7.95 -5.43 -5.78
CA ALA A 81 -7.48 -5.43 -7.16
C ALA A 81 -7.73 -6.79 -7.80
N THR A 82 -7.76 -6.80 -9.13
CA THR A 82 -7.80 -8.03 -9.92
C THR A 82 -6.47 -8.19 -10.63
N ILE A 83 -5.80 -9.32 -10.39
CA ILE A 83 -4.58 -9.72 -11.09
C ILE A 83 -4.95 -10.74 -12.17
N ARG A 84 -4.69 -10.39 -13.42
CA ARG A 84 -4.91 -11.27 -14.57
C ARG A 84 -3.59 -11.87 -15.04
N GLY A 85 -3.51 -13.19 -15.16
CA GLY A 85 -2.37 -13.87 -15.77
C GLY A 85 -2.39 -13.68 -17.29
N ILE A 86 -1.26 -13.28 -17.87
CA ILE A 86 -1.11 -13.08 -19.32
C ILE A 86 -0.27 -14.21 -19.90
N ASP A 87 0.95 -14.40 -19.41
CA ASP A 87 1.87 -15.44 -19.87
C ASP A 87 2.58 -16.12 -18.69
N ALA A 88 3.02 -17.36 -18.88
CA ALA A 88 3.66 -18.14 -17.83
C ALA A 88 4.98 -17.49 -17.38
N GLY A 89 5.14 -17.31 -16.07
CA GLY A 89 6.31 -16.66 -15.52
C GLY A 89 6.06 -16.10 -14.12
N THR A 90 7.00 -15.27 -13.67
CA THR A 90 6.91 -14.59 -12.38
C THR A 90 7.12 -13.10 -12.58
N THR A 91 6.26 -12.31 -11.96
CA THR A 91 6.37 -10.84 -11.95
C THR A 91 6.15 -10.32 -10.54
N THR A 92 6.36 -9.04 -10.31
CA THR A 92 6.17 -8.40 -9.01
C THR A 92 5.00 -7.42 -9.09
N VAL A 93 4.12 -7.49 -8.11
CA VAL A 93 3.12 -6.45 -7.86
C VAL A 93 3.59 -5.60 -6.68
N THR A 94 3.65 -4.29 -6.87
CA THR A 94 4.00 -3.34 -5.81
C THR A 94 2.74 -2.59 -5.39
N VAL A 95 2.50 -2.59 -4.08
CA VAL A 95 1.36 -1.91 -3.45
C VAL A 95 1.91 -0.83 -2.54
N ALA A 96 1.45 0.40 -2.70
CA ALA A 96 1.94 1.55 -1.93
C ALA A 96 0.79 2.42 -1.42
N GLY A 97 0.90 2.87 -0.17
CA GLY A 97 -0.10 3.73 0.49
C GLY A 97 0.35 4.09 1.91
N GLN A 98 -0.20 5.16 2.48
CA GLN A 98 0.17 5.65 3.82
C GLN A 98 1.69 5.81 4.06
N GLY A 99 2.46 6.14 3.01
CA GLY A 99 3.91 6.34 3.09
C GLY A 99 4.76 5.06 3.08
N ILE A 100 4.15 3.87 3.01
CA ILE A 100 4.84 2.58 2.88
C ILE A 100 4.59 1.95 1.51
N ALA A 101 5.47 1.03 1.11
CA ALA A 101 5.33 0.25 -0.11
C ALA A 101 5.88 -1.16 0.08
N ASP A 102 5.11 -2.16 -0.33
CA ASP A 102 5.50 -3.58 -0.30
C ASP A 102 5.38 -4.21 -1.68
N ALA A 103 6.26 -5.18 -1.95
CA ALA A 103 6.29 -5.92 -3.19
C ALA A 103 5.94 -7.39 -2.96
N PHE A 104 5.10 -7.95 -3.82
CA PHE A 104 4.63 -9.32 -3.76
C PHE A 104 4.90 -10.02 -5.09
N THR A 105 5.38 -11.26 -5.02
CA THR A 105 5.62 -12.06 -6.22
C THR A 105 4.32 -12.66 -6.71
N VAL A 106 3.99 -12.42 -7.98
CA VAL A 106 2.90 -13.05 -8.71
C VAL A 106 3.48 -14.16 -9.57
N THR A 107 2.94 -15.37 -9.45
CA THR A 107 3.31 -16.52 -10.29
C THR A 107 2.16 -16.85 -11.24
N VAL A 108 2.45 -16.77 -12.53
CA VAL A 108 1.52 -17.17 -13.60
C VAL A 108 1.90 -18.55 -14.10
N THR A 109 0.99 -19.51 -14.01
CA THR A 109 1.22 -20.85 -14.55
C THR A 109 0.74 -20.95 -15.99
N GLY A 110 1.49 -21.66 -16.82
CA GLY A 110 1.04 -22.05 -18.16
C GLY A 110 -0.22 -22.93 -18.11
N PRO A 111 -0.89 -23.09 -19.26
CA PRO A 111 -2.02 -24.02 -19.41
C PRO A 111 -1.62 -25.48 -19.22
#